data_AF-A0A960XKL7-F1
#
_entry.id   AF-A0A960XKL7-F1
#
_cell.length_a   1.000
_cell.length_b   1.000
_cell.length_c   1.000
_cell.angle_alpha   90.00
_cell.angle_beta   90.00
_cell.angle_gamma   90.00
#
_symmetry.space_group_name_H-M   'P 1'
#
loop_
_entity.id
_entity.type
_entity.pdbx_description
1 polymer ?
#
loop_
_entity_poly.entity_id
_entity_poly.type
_entity_poly.pdbx_seq_one_letter_code
_entity_poly.pdbx_strand_id
1 'polypeptide(L)'
;NIWMWKADRQKDLAEGYHDVDDAFPGRVVDRYPERKAPAAMLESPTWSGSKITEHDPLFITAWGAGNLVAQPGLPTSAECLVARGPGTLSGKPANVQLVQGLAVHERGVWYVQLQRAMNPPHEHREDDERVFRPGDYLPVSFAIWNGSAGDRDGKKNISIWQKLVIE
;
A
#
# COMPACT_ATOMS: atom_id res chain seq x y z
N ASN A 1 10.22 13.09 -2.21
CA ASN A 1 9.74 11.86 -2.88
C ASN A 1 10.34 10.69 -2.13
N ILE A 2 9.50 9.84 -1.53
CA ILE A 2 9.91 8.67 -0.75
C ILE A 2 9.15 7.49 -1.34
N TRP A 3 9.84 6.39 -1.61
CA TRP A 3 9.23 5.16 -2.10
C TRP A 3 9.31 4.11 -1.01
N MET A 4 8.17 3.50 -0.68
CA MET A 4 8.09 2.54 0.41
C MET A 4 7.39 1.27 -0.08
N TRP A 5 8.14 0.19 -0.22
CA TRP A 5 7.57 -1.14 -0.38
C TRP A 5 7.06 -1.65 0.98
N LYS A 6 5.92 -2.36 0.97
CA LYS A 6 5.39 -3.01 2.16
C LYS A 6 5.04 -4.48 1.90
N ALA A 7 5.44 -5.34 2.84
CA ALA A 7 5.23 -6.78 2.76
C ALA A 7 3.76 -7.20 2.87
N ASP A 8 2.97 -6.50 3.69
CA ASP A 8 1.52 -6.69 3.83
C ASP A 8 0.82 -6.50 2.48
N ARG A 9 1.09 -5.38 1.79
CA ARG A 9 0.51 -5.09 0.47
C ARG A 9 0.93 -6.08 -0.61
N GLN A 10 2.19 -6.52 -0.59
CA GLN A 10 2.67 -7.55 -1.52
C GLN A 10 1.89 -8.86 -1.33
N LYS A 11 1.59 -9.21 -0.08
CA LYS A 11 0.79 -10.39 0.25
C LYS A 11 -0.66 -10.21 -0.18
N ASP A 12 -1.26 -9.05 0.09
CA ASP A 12 -2.63 -8.74 -0.32
C ASP A 12 -2.84 -8.81 -1.84
N LEU A 13 -1.85 -8.36 -2.61
CA LEU A 13 -1.85 -8.48 -4.06
C LEU A 13 -1.78 -9.93 -4.55
N ALA A 14 -1.09 -10.81 -3.82
CA ALA A 14 -0.87 -12.19 -4.23
C ALA A 14 -2.01 -13.12 -3.79
N GLU A 15 -2.55 -12.91 -2.60
CA GLU A 15 -3.49 -13.83 -1.92
C GLU A 15 -4.89 -13.22 -1.72
N GLY A 16 -5.06 -11.93 -2.03
CA GLY A 16 -6.26 -11.16 -1.73
C GLY A 16 -6.13 -10.37 -0.43
N TYR A 17 -6.98 -9.35 -0.24
CA TYR A 17 -6.95 -8.49 0.94
C TYR A 17 -7.17 -9.29 2.23
N HIS A 18 -6.24 -9.20 3.18
CA HIS A 18 -6.36 -9.80 4.49
C HIS A 18 -6.92 -8.81 5.51
N ASP A 19 -7.99 -9.21 6.20
CA ASP A 19 -8.64 -8.42 7.24
C ASP A 19 -8.79 -9.23 8.54
N VAL A 20 -9.47 -8.63 9.51
CA VAL A 20 -9.86 -9.26 10.78
C VAL A 20 -10.63 -10.57 10.60
N ASP A 21 -11.31 -10.75 9.47
CA ASP A 21 -12.00 -12.00 9.10
C ASP A 21 -11.03 -13.16 8.86
N ASP A 22 -9.85 -12.89 8.30
CA ASP A 22 -8.84 -13.93 8.05
C ASP A 22 -8.12 -14.33 9.35
N ALA A 23 -7.93 -13.38 10.27
CA ALA A 23 -7.35 -13.64 11.58
C ALA A 23 -8.34 -14.33 12.53
N PHE A 24 -9.64 -14.02 12.42
CA PHE A 24 -10.70 -14.55 13.30
C PHE A 24 -11.91 -15.07 12.50
N PRO A 25 -11.79 -16.23 11.82
CA PRO A 25 -12.85 -16.75 10.94
C PRO A 25 -14.19 -17.04 11.63
N GLY A 26 -14.18 -17.25 12.95
CA GLY A 26 -15.37 -17.53 13.76
C GLY A 26 -15.98 -16.30 14.46
N ARG A 27 -15.53 -15.09 14.13
CA ARG A 27 -16.05 -13.87 14.79
C ARG A 27 -17.51 -13.64 14.43
N VAL A 28 -18.26 -13.06 15.37
CA VAL A 28 -19.60 -12.57 15.09
C VAL A 28 -19.49 -11.29 14.25
N VAL A 29 -20.28 -11.20 13.19
CA VAL A 29 -20.35 -10.03 12.31
C VAL A 29 -21.73 -9.37 12.42
N ASP A 30 -21.74 -8.05 12.37
CA ASP A 30 -22.99 -7.30 12.29
C ASP A 30 -23.62 -7.40 10.91
N ARG A 31 -24.93 -7.16 10.85
CA ARG A 31 -25.66 -7.08 9.59
C ARG A 31 -25.62 -5.65 9.06
N TYR A 32 -24.99 -5.51 7.92
CA TYR A 32 -24.86 -4.25 7.19
C TYR A 32 -25.94 -4.14 6.10
N PRO A 33 -26.84 -3.14 6.15
CA PRO A 33 -27.94 -2.98 5.19
C PRO A 33 -27.48 -2.75 3.74
N GLU A 34 -26.30 -2.16 3.54
CA GLU A 34 -25.72 -1.88 2.23
C GLU A 34 -25.21 -3.13 1.51
N ARG A 35 -25.11 -4.26 2.21
CA ARG A 35 -24.73 -5.54 1.60
C ARG A 35 -25.89 -6.08 0.76
N LYS A 36 -25.58 -6.47 -0.49
CA LYS A 36 -26.51 -7.25 -1.32
C LYS A 36 -26.85 -8.57 -0.60
N ALA A 37 -28.13 -8.80 -0.33
CA ALA A 37 -28.58 -10.08 0.22
C ALA A 37 -28.18 -11.22 -0.72
N PRO A 38 -27.59 -12.32 -0.22
CA PRO A 38 -27.33 -13.48 -1.06
C PRO A 38 -28.65 -13.98 -1.67
N ALA A 39 -28.62 -14.34 -2.97
CA ALA A 39 -29.82 -14.72 -3.73
C ALA A 39 -30.58 -15.93 -3.14
N ALA A 40 -29.91 -16.75 -2.32
CA ALA A 40 -30.48 -17.90 -1.63
C ALA A 40 -31.20 -17.47 -0.33
N MET A 41 -32.17 -16.58 -0.44
CA MET A 41 -32.89 -16.00 0.70
C MET A 41 -34.24 -16.70 0.96
N LEU A 42 -34.31 -18.04 1.02
CA LEU A 42 -35.58 -18.69 1.38
C LEU A 42 -35.59 -19.75 2.48
N GLU A 43 -34.47 -20.34 2.93
CA GLU A 43 -34.60 -21.42 3.95
C GLU A 43 -33.67 -21.35 5.16
N SER A 44 -32.57 -20.59 5.15
CA SER A 44 -31.78 -20.30 6.35
C SER A 44 -30.78 -19.17 6.08
N PRO A 45 -30.91 -17.98 6.69
CA PRO A 45 -29.98 -16.89 6.48
C PRO A 45 -28.75 -17.12 7.35
N THR A 46 -27.89 -18.07 7.00
CA THR A 46 -26.51 -18.02 7.49
C THR A 46 -25.83 -16.86 6.77
N TRP A 47 -25.85 -15.68 7.37
CA TRP A 47 -25.10 -14.53 6.89
C TRP A 47 -23.63 -14.86 7.10
N SER A 48 -22.99 -15.45 6.09
CA SER A 48 -21.53 -15.63 6.12
C SER A 48 -20.89 -14.26 6.26
N GLY A 49 -19.84 -14.14 7.07
CA GLY A 49 -19.02 -12.92 7.10
C GLY A 49 -18.67 -12.51 5.67
N SER A 50 -18.98 -11.26 5.31
CA SER A 50 -18.57 -10.71 4.02
C SER A 50 -17.19 -10.12 4.16
N LYS A 51 -16.34 -10.39 3.17
CA LYS A 51 -15.07 -9.69 3.05
C LYS A 51 -15.34 -8.20 2.84
N ILE A 52 -14.46 -7.34 3.34
CA ILE A 52 -14.57 -5.87 3.15
C ILE A 52 -14.74 -5.48 1.67
N THR A 53 -14.18 -6.26 0.75
CA THR A 53 -14.29 -6.10 -0.71
C THR A 53 -15.71 -6.24 -1.26
N GLU A 54 -16.64 -6.78 -0.48
CA GLU A 54 -18.06 -6.94 -0.83
C GLU A 54 -18.95 -5.81 -0.30
N HIS A 55 -18.40 -4.89 0.50
CA HIS A 55 -19.12 -3.73 1.01
C HIS A 55 -19.12 -2.58 -0.01
N ASP A 56 -20.14 -1.73 0.07
CA ASP A 56 -20.19 -0.48 -0.68
C ASP A 56 -19.20 0.54 -0.05
N PRO A 57 -18.21 1.06 -0.80
CA PRO A 57 -17.24 2.03 -0.30
C PRO A 57 -17.87 3.28 0.33
N LEU A 58 -19.11 3.64 -0.04
CA LEU A 58 -19.83 4.77 0.56
C LEU A 58 -20.02 4.61 2.07
N PHE A 59 -20.12 3.36 2.55
CA PHE A 59 -20.32 3.03 3.97
C PHE A 59 -19.00 2.71 4.68
N ILE A 60 -17.93 2.47 3.93
CA ILE A 60 -16.56 2.33 4.43
C ILE A 60 -15.82 3.64 4.15
N THR A 61 -16.15 4.68 4.94
CA THR A 61 -15.80 6.07 4.63
C THR A 61 -14.32 6.32 4.33
N ALA A 62 -13.39 5.62 4.99
CA ALA A 62 -11.97 5.72 4.68
C ALA A 62 -11.65 5.20 3.26
N TRP A 63 -12.22 4.05 2.87
CA TRP A 63 -12.09 3.52 1.51
C TRP A 63 -12.80 4.41 0.51
N GLY A 64 -14.05 4.82 0.78
CA GLY A 64 -14.82 5.73 -0.06
C GLY A 64 -14.14 7.09 -0.27
N ALA A 65 -13.36 7.58 0.71
CA ALA A 65 -12.56 8.80 0.61
C ALA A 65 -11.21 8.60 -0.13
N GLY A 66 -10.93 7.40 -0.65
CA GLY A 66 -9.69 7.10 -1.36
C GLY A 66 -8.47 7.01 -0.44
N ASN A 67 -8.65 6.67 0.85
CA ASN A 67 -7.54 6.45 1.75
C ASN A 67 -6.73 5.22 1.31
N LEU A 68 -5.46 5.44 0.97
CA LEU A 68 -4.54 4.41 0.49
C LEU A 68 -4.31 3.26 1.48
N VAL A 69 -4.50 3.46 2.78
CA VAL A 69 -4.34 2.41 3.79
C VAL A 69 -5.61 1.55 3.89
N ALA A 70 -6.78 2.14 3.66
CA ALA A 70 -8.07 1.47 3.76
C ALA A 70 -8.56 0.89 2.41
N GLN A 71 -7.81 1.07 1.33
CA GLN A 71 -8.16 0.60 -0.01
C GLN A 71 -7.88 -0.91 -0.13
N PRO A 72 -8.89 -1.78 -0.29
CA PRO A 72 -8.65 -3.23 -0.34
C PRO A 72 -8.01 -3.69 -1.66
N GLY A 73 -8.33 -2.99 -2.76
CA GLY A 73 -7.82 -3.26 -4.10
C GLY A 73 -6.67 -2.33 -4.45
N LEU A 74 -5.53 -2.46 -3.78
CA LEU A 74 -4.33 -1.70 -4.13
C LEU A 74 -3.77 -2.19 -5.46
N PRO A 75 -3.30 -1.29 -6.35
CA PRO A 75 -2.72 -1.69 -7.62
C PRO A 75 -1.24 -2.11 -7.51
N THR A 76 -0.58 -1.82 -6.39
CA THR A 76 0.85 -2.09 -6.20
C THR A 76 1.27 -2.17 -4.73
N SER A 77 2.37 -2.88 -4.46
CA SER A 77 2.91 -3.11 -3.11
C SER A 77 3.79 -1.96 -2.60
N ALA A 78 4.01 -0.94 -3.44
CA ALA A 78 4.75 0.26 -3.09
C ALA A 78 3.83 1.47 -2.88
N GLU A 79 4.27 2.38 -2.01
CA GLU A 79 3.66 3.68 -1.78
C GLU A 79 4.63 4.79 -2.20
N CYS A 80 4.10 5.79 -2.89
CA CYS A 80 4.73 7.10 -3.03
C CYS A 80 4.33 7.99 -1.85
N LEU A 81 5.33 8.45 -1.10
CA LEU A 81 5.17 9.26 0.09
C LEU A 81 5.91 10.61 -0.04
N VAL A 82 5.51 11.57 0.79
CA VAL A 82 6.16 12.87 0.94
C VAL A 82 6.32 13.22 2.42
N ALA A 83 7.42 13.87 2.77
CA ALA A 83 7.66 14.43 4.09
C ALA A 83 8.47 15.73 3.95
N ARG A 84 8.22 16.68 4.85
CA ARG A 84 8.99 17.93 5.01
C ARG A 84 9.78 17.95 6.33
N GLY A 85 9.45 17.06 7.27
CA GLY A 85 10.16 16.86 8.53
C GLY A 85 9.60 15.67 9.32
N PRO A 86 10.10 15.45 10.55
CA PRO A 86 9.54 14.45 11.46
C PRO A 86 8.04 14.67 11.69
N GLY A 87 7.25 13.60 11.68
CA GLY A 87 5.80 13.68 11.91
C GLY A 87 4.96 14.22 10.74
N THR A 88 5.57 14.59 9.61
CA THR A 88 4.84 15.12 8.44
C THR A 88 4.74 14.11 7.29
N LEU A 89 5.01 12.83 7.54
CA LEU A 89 4.96 11.80 6.51
C LEU A 89 3.52 11.62 6.05
N SER A 90 3.28 11.73 4.75
CA SER A 90 1.97 11.53 4.14
C SER A 90 2.07 10.73 2.85
N GLY A 91 1.04 9.95 2.56
CA GLY A 91 0.81 9.39 1.23
C GLY A 91 0.62 10.51 0.22
N LYS A 92 1.20 10.34 -0.97
CA LYS A 92 0.81 11.15 -2.13
C LYS A 92 -0.59 10.75 -2.60
N PRO A 93 -1.34 11.63 -3.30
CA PRO A 93 -2.64 11.28 -3.89
C PRO A 93 -2.60 10.06 -4.81
N ALA A 94 -3.74 9.37 -4.97
CA ALA A 94 -3.84 8.13 -5.74
C ALA A 94 -3.39 8.29 -7.21
N ASN A 95 -3.67 9.43 -7.82
CA ASN A 95 -3.26 9.77 -9.19
C ASN A 95 -1.75 10.04 -9.34
N VAL A 96 -0.94 9.96 -8.27
CA VAL A 96 0.51 10.09 -8.32
C VAL A 96 1.23 8.96 -7.55
N GLN A 97 0.54 7.84 -7.33
CA GLN A 97 1.10 6.56 -6.87
C GLN A 97 1.78 5.82 -8.04
N LEU A 98 2.93 6.32 -8.47
CA LEU A 98 3.59 5.92 -9.73
C LEU A 98 4.57 4.76 -9.62
N VAL A 99 4.89 4.32 -8.40
CA VAL A 99 5.93 3.32 -8.16
C VAL A 99 5.30 1.95 -8.07
N GLN A 100 5.85 1.01 -8.83
CA GLN A 100 5.57 -0.41 -8.74
C GLN A 100 6.54 -1.08 -7.79
N GLY A 101 6.04 -1.97 -6.95
CA GLY A 101 6.83 -2.79 -6.04
C GLY A 101 6.72 -4.27 -6.35
N LEU A 102 7.83 -4.99 -6.21
CA LEU A 102 7.85 -6.45 -6.16
C LEU A 102 8.94 -6.88 -5.18
N ALA A 103 8.69 -7.95 -4.44
CA ALA A 103 9.72 -8.53 -3.60
C ALA A 103 9.61 -10.05 -3.49
N VAL A 104 10.75 -10.68 -3.24
CA VAL A 104 10.84 -12.10 -2.87
C VAL A 104 11.68 -12.23 -1.61
N HIS A 105 11.33 -13.21 -0.76
CA HIS A 105 12.10 -13.55 0.42
C HIS A 105 12.68 -14.94 0.26
N GLU A 106 14.00 -15.02 0.13
CA GLU A 106 14.71 -16.29 -0.10
C GLU A 106 15.93 -16.37 0.81
N ARG A 107 16.12 -17.54 1.44
CA ARG A 107 17.29 -17.83 2.29
C ARG A 107 17.54 -16.77 3.39
N GLY A 108 16.46 -16.22 3.95
CA GLY A 108 16.52 -15.21 5.02
C GLY A 108 16.85 -13.79 4.55
N VAL A 109 16.76 -13.53 3.25
CA VAL A 109 17.04 -12.21 2.65
C VAL A 109 15.86 -11.76 1.81
N TRP A 110 15.49 -10.48 1.95
CA TRP A 110 14.53 -9.81 1.08
C TRP A 110 15.23 -9.22 -0.13
N TYR A 111 14.72 -9.54 -1.31
CA TYR A 111 15.06 -8.89 -2.57
C TYR A 111 13.88 -8.04 -2.97
N VAL A 112 14.06 -6.72 -2.98
CA VAL A 112 12.99 -5.75 -3.25
C VAL A 112 13.35 -4.94 -4.49
N GLN A 113 12.42 -4.88 -5.43
CA GLN A 113 12.50 -4.03 -6.61
C GLN A 113 11.43 -2.94 -6.51
N LEU A 114 11.86 -1.70 -6.68
CA LEU A 114 11.01 -0.54 -6.86
C LEU A 114 11.23 0.00 -8.27
N GLN A 115 10.16 0.13 -9.04
CA GLN A 115 10.21 0.54 -10.43
C GLN A 115 9.27 1.71 -10.68
N ARG A 116 9.70 2.67 -11.49
CA ARG A 116 8.80 3.67 -12.08
C ARG A 116 9.33 4.14 -13.42
N ALA A 117 8.48 4.79 -14.22
CA ALA A 117 8.92 5.48 -15.42
C ALA A 117 9.84 6.65 -15.07
N MET A 118 10.90 6.86 -15.87
CA MET A 118 11.80 8.01 -15.73
C MET A 118 11.07 9.34 -15.97
N ASN A 119 10.14 9.34 -16.92
CA ASN A 119 9.24 10.45 -17.20
C ASN A 119 7.80 10.04 -16.81
N PRO A 120 7.21 10.63 -15.76
CA PRO A 120 5.85 10.32 -15.36
C PRO A 120 4.84 10.72 -16.46
N PRO A 121 3.76 9.94 -16.65
CA PRO A 121 2.70 10.27 -17.61
C PRO A 121 2.09 11.65 -17.33
N HIS A 122 1.66 12.35 -18.38
CA HIS A 122 1.15 13.72 -18.29
C HIS A 122 -0.03 13.87 -17.32
N GLU A 123 -0.93 12.88 -17.27
CA GLU A 123 -2.09 12.84 -16.37
C GLU A 123 -1.72 12.66 -14.88
N HIS A 124 -0.46 12.30 -14.61
CA HIS A 124 0.08 12.07 -13.28
C HIS A 124 1.17 13.10 -12.91
N ARG A 125 1.25 14.22 -13.64
CA ARG A 125 2.18 15.31 -13.33
C ARG A 125 1.50 16.30 -12.39
N GLU A 126 1.82 16.18 -11.10
CA GLU A 126 1.84 17.34 -10.21
C GLU A 126 3.14 18.12 -10.45
N ASP A 127 3.14 19.43 -10.17
CA ASP A 127 4.31 20.31 -10.36
C ASP A 127 5.57 19.80 -9.65
N ASP A 128 5.40 19.04 -8.58
CA ASP A 128 6.48 18.51 -7.74
C ASP A 128 7.02 17.13 -8.19
N GLU A 129 6.44 16.49 -9.22
CA GLU A 129 6.89 15.17 -9.65
C GLU A 129 8.12 15.25 -10.56
N ARG A 130 9.20 14.60 -10.12
CA ARG A 130 10.50 14.73 -10.78
C ARG A 130 10.57 13.86 -12.02
N VAL A 131 10.97 14.45 -13.14
CA VAL A 131 11.49 13.72 -14.32
C VAL A 131 12.94 13.34 -14.06
N PHE A 132 13.28 12.06 -14.22
CA PHE A 132 14.65 11.58 -14.21
C PHE A 132 15.25 11.60 -15.61
N ARG A 133 16.46 12.14 -15.73
CA ARG A 133 17.20 12.25 -16.99
C ARG A 133 18.58 11.63 -16.83
N PRO A 134 19.14 11.02 -17.89
CA PRO A 134 20.54 10.67 -17.94
C PRO A 134 21.43 11.84 -17.50
N GLY A 135 22.43 11.54 -16.67
CA GLY A 135 23.30 12.51 -16.01
C GLY A 135 22.74 13.13 -14.72
N ASP A 136 21.48 12.87 -14.36
CA ASP A 136 20.91 13.39 -13.12
C ASP A 136 21.66 12.89 -11.89
N TYR A 137 21.89 13.82 -10.96
CA TYR A 137 22.43 13.53 -9.63
C TYR A 137 21.32 13.56 -8.59
N LEU A 138 21.15 12.46 -7.87
CA LEU A 138 20.11 12.31 -6.84
C LEU A 138 20.73 11.90 -5.50
N PRO A 139 20.50 12.67 -4.42
CA PRO A 139 20.76 12.18 -3.08
C PRO A 139 19.72 11.12 -2.73
N VAL A 140 20.16 9.92 -2.36
CA VAL A 140 19.29 8.81 -1.96
C VAL A 140 19.69 8.29 -0.59
N SER A 141 18.72 7.89 0.21
CA SER A 141 18.94 7.15 1.45
C SER A 141 17.91 6.04 1.56
N PHE A 142 18.26 5.01 2.32
CA PHE A 142 17.43 3.82 2.49
C PHE A 142 17.05 3.66 3.95
N ALA A 143 15.84 3.16 4.18
CA ALA A 143 15.37 2.81 5.51
C ALA A 143 14.76 1.40 5.49
N ILE A 144 15.05 0.62 6.52
CA ILE A 144 14.62 -0.78 6.65
C ILE A 144 13.98 -0.97 8.02
N TRP A 145 12.81 -1.60 8.04
CA TRP A 145 12.09 -1.99 9.24
C TRP A 145 12.11 -3.51 9.37
N ASN A 146 12.71 -4.02 10.45
CA ASN A 146 12.59 -5.42 10.80
C ASN A 146 11.36 -5.66 11.68
N GLY A 147 10.27 -6.13 11.07
CA GLY A 147 9.02 -6.44 11.79
C GLY A 147 9.21 -7.45 12.94
N SER A 148 10.11 -8.42 12.80
CA SER A 148 10.41 -9.38 13.88
C SER A 148 11.10 -8.76 15.10
N ALA A 149 11.79 -7.63 14.91
CA ALA A 149 12.38 -6.82 15.98
C ALA A 149 11.41 -5.75 16.52
N GLY A 150 10.17 -5.73 16.02
CA GLY A 150 9.14 -4.76 16.35
C GLY A 150 9.44 -3.35 15.84
N ASP A 151 10.24 -3.23 14.78
CA ASP A 151 10.47 -1.95 14.09
C ASP A 151 9.18 -1.44 13.46
N ARG A 152 8.92 -0.14 13.63
CA ARG A 152 7.73 0.55 13.14
C ARG A 152 7.94 2.06 13.20
N ASP A 153 7.31 2.78 12.28
CA ASP A 153 7.38 4.24 12.21
C ASP A 153 8.83 4.77 12.27
N GLY A 154 9.20 5.58 13.28
CA GLY A 154 10.55 6.10 13.45
C GLY A 154 11.59 5.07 13.91
N LYS A 155 11.17 3.90 14.42
CA LYS A 155 12.06 2.82 14.86
C LYS A 155 12.44 1.97 13.65
N LYS A 156 13.59 2.27 13.05
CA LYS A 156 14.10 1.67 11.82
C LYS A 156 15.62 1.83 11.70
N ASN A 157 16.23 1.03 10.83
CA ASN A 157 17.61 1.25 10.42
C ASN A 157 17.65 2.16 9.20
N ILE A 158 18.60 3.08 9.15
CA ILE A 158 18.76 4.04 8.04
C ILE A 158 20.20 4.02 7.50
N SER A 159 20.35 4.26 6.21
CA SER A 159 21.66 4.57 5.62
C SER A 159 21.99 6.06 5.78
N ILE A 160 23.26 6.41 5.63
CA ILE A 160 23.64 7.78 5.29
C ILE A 160 23.14 8.14 3.88
N TRP A 161 23.15 9.42 3.53
CA TRP A 161 22.91 9.86 2.16
C TRP A 161 23.99 9.34 1.21
N GLN A 162 23.54 8.78 0.10
CA GLN A 162 24.35 8.26 -1.00
C GLN A 162 24.10 9.08 -2.26
N LYS A 163 25.03 8.97 -3.21
CA LYS A 163 24.92 9.54 -4.55
C LYS A 163 24.39 8.49 -5.52
N LEU A 164 23.22 8.74 -6.09
CA LEU A 164 22.70 7.99 -7.23
C LEU A 164 22.88 8.84 -8.49
N VAL A 165 23.52 8.27 -9.51
CA VAL A 165 23.63 8.86 -10.85
C VAL A 165 22.72 8.07 -11.77
N ILE A 166 21.87 8.77 -12.50
CA ILE A 166 21.09 8.16 -13.58
C ILE A 166 21.99 8.17 -14.82
N GLU A 167 22.32 7.00 -15.35
CA GLU A 167 23.15 6.87 -16.56
C GLU A 167 22.37 7.11 -17.85
#